data_AF-A0A6I9W3L9-F1
#
_entry.id   AF-A0A6I9W3L9-F1
#
_cell.length_a   1.000
_cell.length_b   1.000
_cell.length_c   1.000
_cell.angle_alpha   90.00
_cell.angle_beta   90.00
_cell.angle_gamma   90.00
#
_symmetry.space_group_name_H-M   'P 1'
#
loop_
_entity.id
_entity.type
_entity.pdbx_description
1 polymer ?
#
loop_
_entity_poly.entity_id
_entity_poly.type
_entity_poly.pdbx_seq_one_letter_code
_entity_poly.pdbx_strand_id
1 'polypeptide(L)'
;MIIYGGLRCCHVIRSYCCDLSYNFNLFTMPRGKFVNHKGRNRFFTNPEELEKQRRLEEKKRQWRKNKGQESSSEDEDDDEPKASGVNKAKNSATESDSESESESEPEGGKAKGVENLIEVENPNRIQKKSKKLSQLNQSLDTEKPELSRREREQLEKQRAYMSYQKLHAAGKTDEARADLARLAIIKQQREEAAKRREEEKKQKEMAQQKKTELTQKALGKKS
;
A
#
# COMPACT_ATOMS: atom_id res chain seq x y z
N MET A 1 42.21 -34.30 -72.78
CA MET A 1 41.65 -34.36 -74.15
C MET A 1 40.15 -34.53 -74.00
N ILE A 2 39.39 -33.48 -74.34
CA ILE A 2 38.40 -33.50 -75.45
C ILE A 2 37.20 -34.41 -75.09
N ILE A 3 36.07 -33.89 -74.55
CA ILE A 3 35.04 -33.04 -75.18
C ILE A 3 33.86 -33.89 -75.76
N TYR A 4 32.62 -33.39 -75.51
CA TYR A 4 31.29 -33.68 -76.11
C TYR A 4 30.77 -35.13 -76.02
N GLY A 5 29.50 -35.46 -75.80
CA GLY A 5 28.20 -34.80 -75.70
C GLY A 5 27.21 -35.99 -75.53
N GLY A 6 26.22 -35.98 -74.64
CA GLY A 6 25.05 -35.12 -74.72
C GLY A 6 23.81 -35.98 -75.03
N LEU A 7 22.90 -36.00 -74.06
CA LEU A 7 21.46 -36.32 -74.12
C LEU A 7 21.03 -37.81 -74.17
N ARG A 8 20.47 -38.29 -73.04
CA ARG A 8 19.00 -38.38 -72.87
C ARG A 8 18.59 -38.89 -71.47
N CYS A 9 17.39 -38.46 -71.08
CA CYS A 9 16.54 -38.97 -70.01
C CYS A 9 16.73 -38.39 -68.60
N CYS A 10 16.08 -37.23 -68.43
CA CYS A 10 15.25 -36.81 -67.30
C CYS A 10 15.16 -37.76 -66.09
N HIS A 11 15.70 -37.33 -64.95
CA HIS A 11 14.90 -36.99 -63.78
C HIS A 11 15.79 -36.31 -62.74
N VAL A 12 15.16 -35.48 -61.90
CA VAL A 12 15.69 -34.96 -60.61
C VAL A 12 16.30 -33.54 -60.65
N ILE A 13 15.44 -32.57 -60.30
CA ILE A 13 15.68 -31.43 -59.38
C ILE A 13 16.63 -30.32 -59.87
N ARG A 14 16.10 -29.10 -60.11
CA ARG A 14 16.18 -27.91 -59.22
C ARG A 14 15.89 -26.62 -60.01
N SER A 15 15.28 -25.66 -59.30
CA SER A 15 15.36 -24.21 -59.54
C SER A 15 14.39 -23.59 -60.55
N TYR A 16 13.19 -23.30 -60.06
CA TYR A 16 12.50 -22.04 -60.37
C TYR A 16 12.05 -21.41 -59.04
N CYS A 17 12.93 -20.58 -58.47
CA CYS A 17 12.52 -19.54 -57.53
C CYS A 17 12.23 -18.29 -58.38
N CYS A 18 10.96 -17.98 -58.59
CA CYS A 18 10.51 -16.70 -59.14
C CYS A 18 9.32 -16.21 -58.31
N ASP A 19 9.55 -15.06 -57.68
CA ASP A 19 8.62 -13.93 -57.63
C ASP A 19 7.30 -14.04 -56.88
N LEU A 20 7.39 -14.08 -55.54
CA LEU A 20 6.44 -13.37 -54.70
C LEU A 20 7.22 -12.54 -53.66
N SER A 21 7.74 -11.39 -54.09
CA SER A 21 8.17 -10.30 -53.20
C SER A 21 6.94 -9.67 -52.53
N TYR A 22 6.34 -10.42 -51.61
CA TYR A 22 5.48 -9.84 -50.59
C TYR A 22 6.40 -9.08 -49.63
N ASN A 23 6.21 -7.76 -49.58
CA ASN A 23 6.73 -6.91 -48.52
C ASN A 23 6.16 -7.39 -47.18
N PHE A 24 6.83 -8.37 -46.58
CA PHE A 24 6.66 -8.67 -45.17
C PHE A 24 7.38 -7.54 -44.43
N ASN A 25 6.65 -6.44 -44.23
CA ASN A 25 6.96 -5.49 -43.18
C ASN A 25 7.04 -6.29 -41.87
N LEU A 26 8.24 -6.72 -41.53
CA LEU A 26 8.63 -7.03 -40.17
C LEU A 26 8.44 -5.73 -39.39
N PHE A 27 7.21 -5.51 -38.95
CA PHE A 27 6.88 -4.60 -37.88
C PHE A 27 7.60 -5.15 -36.65
N THR A 28 8.89 -4.81 -36.54
CA THR A 28 9.64 -4.89 -35.30
C THR A 28 8.90 -3.96 -34.35
N MET A 29 7.97 -4.52 -33.57
CA MET A 29 7.38 -3.78 -32.47
C MET A 29 8.56 -3.24 -31.65
N PRO A 30 8.68 -1.91 -31.45
CA PRO A 30 9.72 -1.39 -30.58
C PRO A 30 9.45 -2.02 -29.22
N ARG A 31 10.31 -2.95 -28.81
CA ARG A 31 10.30 -3.47 -27.44
C ARG A 31 10.47 -2.24 -26.58
N GLY A 32 9.39 -1.84 -25.92
CA GLY A 32 9.38 -0.66 -25.07
C GLY A 32 10.60 -0.70 -24.16
N LYS A 33 11.19 0.47 -23.91
CA LYS A 33 12.23 0.69 -22.90
C LYS A 33 11.65 0.39 -21.51
N PHE A 34 11.28 -0.85 -21.26
CA PHE A 34 10.70 -1.25 -20.00
C PHE A 34 11.87 -1.50 -19.06
N VAL A 35 11.99 -0.63 -18.05
CA VAL A 35 12.97 -0.81 -16.99
C VAL A 35 12.60 -2.09 -16.25
N ASN A 36 13.40 -3.14 -16.44
CA ASN A 36 13.20 -4.39 -15.75
C ASN A 36 13.49 -4.16 -14.25
N HIS A 37 12.45 -3.91 -13.45
CA HIS A 37 12.55 -3.83 -11.98
C HIS A 37 12.80 -5.19 -11.31
N LYS A 38 13.11 -6.22 -12.09
CA LYS A 38 13.35 -7.58 -11.60
C LYS A 38 14.74 -7.63 -10.98
N GLY A 39 14.80 -7.76 -9.64
CA GLY A 39 16.04 -7.78 -8.87
C GLY A 39 16.37 -6.50 -8.12
N ARG A 40 15.53 -5.45 -8.20
CA ARG A 40 15.66 -4.29 -7.30
C ARG A 40 15.26 -4.72 -5.89
N ASN A 41 16.13 -4.44 -4.91
CA ASN A 41 15.85 -4.74 -3.50
C ASN A 41 14.48 -4.18 -3.12
N ARG A 42 13.62 -5.07 -2.62
CA ARG A 42 12.33 -4.68 -2.08
C ARG A 42 12.56 -3.99 -0.75
N PHE A 43 12.55 -2.66 -0.76
CA PHE A 43 12.46 -1.88 0.46
C PHE A 43 11.06 -2.12 1.04
N PHE A 44 10.97 -2.91 2.11
CA PHE A 44 9.77 -2.99 2.91
C PHE A 44 9.71 -1.70 3.73
N THR A 45 8.98 -0.70 3.24
CA THR A 45 8.78 0.54 3.99
C THR A 45 8.09 0.19 5.31
N ASN A 46 8.75 0.52 6.41
CA ASN A 46 8.21 0.30 7.75
C ASN A 46 6.90 1.10 7.89
N PRO A 47 5.83 0.56 8.50
CA PRO A 47 4.58 1.29 8.73
C PRO A 47 4.78 2.67 9.38
N GLU A 48 5.76 2.82 10.27
CA GLU A 48 6.09 4.12 10.89
C GLU A 48 6.63 5.14 9.88
N GLU A 49 7.36 4.67 8.87
CA GLU A 49 7.97 5.51 7.84
C GLU A 49 6.94 5.98 6.81
N LEU A 50 5.97 5.11 6.48
CA LEU A 50 4.78 5.47 5.70
C LEU A 50 3.96 6.56 6.39
N GLU A 51 3.77 6.48 7.70
CA GLU A 51 3.02 7.49 8.44
C GLU A 51 3.79 8.82 8.55
N LYS A 52 5.12 8.77 8.71
CA LYS A 52 5.98 9.95 8.63
C LYS A 52 5.90 10.62 7.25
N GLN A 53 5.90 9.85 6.17
CA GLN A 53 5.71 10.38 4.82
C GLN A 53 4.36 11.07 4.66
N ARG A 54 3.26 10.43 5.09
CA ARG A 54 1.92 11.04 5.07
C ARG A 54 1.87 12.36 5.85
N ARG A 55 2.50 12.41 7.03
CA ARG A 55 2.56 13.61 7.87
C ARG A 55 3.38 14.74 7.23
N LEU A 56 4.49 14.40 6.57
CA LEU A 56 5.31 15.37 5.84
C LEU A 56 4.56 15.94 4.64
N GLU A 57 3.88 15.08 3.88
CA GLU A 57 3.08 15.49 2.74
C GLU A 57 1.90 16.38 3.15
N GLU A 58 1.22 16.05 4.25
CA GLU A 58 0.15 16.87 4.80
C GLU A 58 0.66 18.24 5.27
N LYS A 59 1.81 18.29 5.95
CA LYS A 59 2.49 19.55 6.30
C LYS A 59 2.85 20.36 5.06
N LYS A 60 3.36 19.72 4.01
CA LYS A 60 3.71 20.39 2.74
C LYS A 60 2.47 20.93 2.04
N ARG A 61 1.36 20.18 2.04
CA ARG A 61 0.07 20.62 1.51
C ARG A 61 -0.49 21.81 2.30
N GLN A 62 -0.43 21.76 3.63
CA GLN A 62 -0.81 22.87 4.49
C GLN A 62 0.07 24.11 4.25
N TRP A 63 1.39 23.92 4.08
CA TRP A 63 2.30 25.00 3.74
C TRP A 63 1.97 25.65 2.39
N ARG A 64 1.70 24.85 1.34
CA ARG A 64 1.25 25.36 0.03
C ARG A 64 -0.07 26.11 0.11
N LYS A 65 -1.02 25.60 0.89
CA LYS A 65 -2.34 26.22 1.12
C LYS A 65 -2.22 27.55 1.85
N ASN A 66 -1.40 27.61 2.91
CA ASN A 66 -1.12 28.85 3.63
C ASN A 66 -0.38 29.88 2.77
N LYS A 67 0.43 29.43 1.80
CA LYS A 67 1.12 30.32 0.86
C LYS A 67 0.26 30.75 -0.34
N GLY A 68 -1.01 30.35 -0.39
CA GLY A 68 -1.94 30.72 -1.46
C GLY A 68 -1.61 30.12 -2.83
N GLN A 69 -0.77 29.08 -2.89
CA GLN A 69 -0.43 28.39 -4.14
C GLN A 69 -1.37 27.18 -4.31
N GLU A 70 -2.64 27.48 -4.51
CA GLU A 70 -3.68 26.52 -4.85
C GLU A 70 -3.91 26.58 -6.37
N SER A 71 -3.63 25.47 -7.06
CA SER A 71 -3.74 25.22 -8.50
C SER A 71 -2.42 25.26 -9.28
N SER A 72 -1.85 24.07 -9.51
CA SER A 72 -1.47 23.59 -10.86
C SER A 72 -0.73 22.24 -10.74
N SER A 73 -1.23 21.27 -11.51
CA SER A 73 -0.66 19.97 -11.92
C SER A 73 -0.07 19.03 -10.87
N GLU A 74 -0.72 17.88 -10.75
CA GLU A 74 -0.05 16.59 -10.57
C GLU A 74 0.82 16.32 -11.82
N ASP A 75 1.97 16.98 -11.93
CA ASP A 75 3.01 16.59 -12.89
C ASP A 75 4.16 15.95 -12.09
N GLU A 76 4.28 14.62 -12.25
CA GLU A 76 5.51 13.90 -12.00
C GLU A 76 6.55 14.34 -13.05
N ASP A 77 7.29 15.43 -12.78
CA ASP A 77 8.51 15.74 -13.52
C ASP A 77 9.72 15.27 -12.70
N ASP A 78 10.14 14.05 -13.01
CA ASP A 78 11.41 13.44 -12.63
C ASP A 78 12.51 14.10 -13.48
N ASP A 79 13.08 15.22 -13.00
CA ASP A 79 14.25 15.84 -13.62
C ASP A 79 15.40 15.92 -12.58
N GLU A 80 16.05 14.77 -12.40
CA GLU A 80 17.38 14.67 -11.78
C GLU A 80 18.47 14.98 -12.83
N PRO A 81 19.26 16.06 -12.67
CA PRO A 81 20.55 16.12 -13.35
C PRO A 81 21.60 15.31 -12.57
N LYS A 82 21.90 14.11 -13.08
CA LYS A 82 23.06 13.30 -12.69
C LYS A 82 24.38 13.88 -13.23
N ALA A 83 25.43 13.65 -12.42
CA ALA A 83 26.87 13.79 -12.66
C ALA A 83 27.46 15.18 -12.32
N SER A 84 28.59 15.32 -11.62
CA SER A 84 29.81 14.51 -11.62
C SER A 84 30.59 14.65 -10.30
N GLY A 85 31.23 13.57 -9.85
CA GLY A 85 31.96 13.55 -8.58
C GLY A 85 33.27 14.32 -8.54
N VAL A 86 33.65 14.77 -7.34
CA VAL A 86 35.05 15.01 -6.92
C VAL A 86 35.20 14.65 -5.45
N ASN A 87 36.23 13.86 -5.17
CA ASN A 87 36.67 13.37 -3.87
C ASN A 87 37.13 14.51 -2.92
N LYS A 88 36.74 14.46 -1.64
CA LYS A 88 37.57 15.00 -0.56
C LYS A 88 37.25 14.31 0.77
N ALA A 89 38.11 13.36 1.14
CA ALA A 89 38.24 12.94 2.52
C ALA A 89 38.80 14.09 3.38
N LYS A 90 38.35 14.19 4.65
CA LYS A 90 39.18 14.26 5.86
C LYS A 90 38.54 15.10 6.98
N ASN A 91 38.30 14.40 8.11
CA ASN A 91 38.35 14.80 9.52
C ASN A 91 37.52 16.00 10.02
N SER A 92 36.83 15.79 11.15
CA SER A 92 37.23 16.33 12.47
C SER A 92 36.00 16.68 13.32
N ALA A 93 36.09 16.35 14.60
CA ALA A 93 35.15 16.66 15.66
C ALA A 93 34.79 18.15 15.74
N THR A 94 33.51 18.43 16.04
CA THR A 94 32.98 19.63 16.70
C THR A 94 31.68 19.18 17.40
N GLU A 95 31.71 18.91 18.71
CA GLU A 95 31.29 19.85 19.77
C GLU A 95 30.00 20.59 19.39
N SER A 96 28.85 20.05 19.82
CA SER A 96 27.55 20.72 19.74
C SER A 96 27.20 21.24 21.13
N ASP A 97 27.78 22.39 21.46
CA ASP A 97 27.35 23.27 22.53
C ASP A 97 26.16 24.09 22.01
N SER A 98 24.98 23.86 22.59
CA SER A 98 23.90 24.83 22.57
C SER A 98 23.05 24.61 23.81
N GLU A 99 23.59 25.13 24.90
CA GLU A 99 22.86 25.66 26.04
C GLU A 99 21.62 26.44 25.57
N SER A 100 20.46 26.24 26.22
CA SER A 100 19.71 27.32 26.87
C SER A 100 18.29 26.87 27.28
N GLU A 101 18.13 26.84 28.61
CA GLU A 101 16.99 27.32 29.41
C GLU A 101 15.60 26.69 29.16
N SER A 102 15.17 25.72 29.98
CA SER A 102 14.53 25.95 31.29
C SER A 102 13.15 26.59 31.17
N GLU A 103 12.08 25.79 31.26
CA GLU A 103 10.76 26.27 31.64
C GLU A 103 10.28 25.39 32.80
N SER A 104 10.29 26.03 33.96
CA SER A 104 10.07 25.45 35.28
C SER A 104 8.59 25.18 35.56
N GLU A 105 8.37 24.08 36.27
CA GLU A 105 7.21 23.75 37.08
C GLU A 105 6.54 24.98 37.74
N PRO A 106 5.20 25.12 37.68
CA PRO A 106 4.51 26.18 38.41
C PRO A 106 4.24 25.75 39.86
N GLU A 107 5.30 25.67 40.67
CA GLU A 107 5.19 25.61 42.13
C GLU A 107 5.08 27.05 42.67
N GLY A 108 3.87 27.43 43.10
CA GLY A 108 3.63 28.34 44.23
C GLY A 108 4.48 29.61 44.33
N GLY A 109 4.70 30.32 43.22
CA GLY A 109 5.56 31.51 43.20
C GLY A 109 5.05 32.64 44.10
N LYS A 110 5.83 32.95 45.14
CA LYS A 110 5.76 34.20 45.91
C LYS A 110 5.82 35.36 44.90
N ALA A 111 4.87 36.28 44.94
CA ALA A 111 4.75 37.37 43.96
C ALA A 111 6.09 38.11 43.81
N LYS A 112 6.56 38.22 42.56
CA LYS A 112 7.82 38.89 42.24
C LYS A 112 7.59 40.41 42.21
N GLY A 113 8.17 41.12 43.17
CA GLY A 113 8.27 42.59 43.15
C GLY A 113 7.11 43.35 43.80
N VAL A 114 6.84 44.57 43.30
CA VAL A 114 5.89 45.56 43.87
C VAL A 114 4.42 45.24 43.54
N GLU A 115 4.15 44.13 42.86
CA GLU A 115 2.82 43.73 42.38
C GLU A 115 1.76 43.61 43.50
N ASN A 116 2.17 43.34 44.74
CA ASN A 116 1.28 43.28 45.90
C ASN A 116 1.13 44.62 46.66
N LEU A 117 1.93 45.64 46.35
CA LEU A 117 1.95 46.92 47.07
C LEU A 117 1.08 47.99 46.41
N ILE A 118 0.72 47.80 45.14
CA ILE A 118 -0.10 48.73 44.36
C ILE A 118 -1.39 48.00 43.98
N GLU A 119 -2.52 48.50 44.47
CA GLU A 119 -3.85 48.00 44.10
C GLU A 119 -4.13 48.38 42.64
N VAL A 120 -4.12 47.38 41.75
CA VAL A 120 -4.39 47.59 40.32
C VAL A 120 -5.90 47.69 40.10
N GLU A 121 -6.47 48.88 40.26
CA GLU A 121 -7.88 49.23 40.00
C GLU A 121 -8.22 49.34 38.51
N ASN A 122 -7.59 48.54 37.65
CA ASN A 122 -7.95 48.55 36.23
C ASN A 122 -9.28 47.78 36.05
N PRO A 123 -10.39 48.43 35.66
CA PRO A 123 -11.70 47.80 35.54
C PRO A 123 -11.77 46.72 34.45
N ASN A 124 -10.81 46.73 33.50
CA ASN A 124 -10.68 45.70 32.47
C ASN A 124 -9.72 44.56 32.89
N ARG A 125 -9.18 44.56 34.12
CA ARG A 125 -8.27 43.52 34.60
C ARG A 125 -9.06 42.28 35.01
N ILE A 126 -8.98 41.23 34.18
CA ILE A 126 -9.61 39.95 34.45
C ILE A 126 -8.80 39.22 35.55
N GLN A 127 -9.30 39.27 36.79
CA GLN A 127 -8.70 38.57 37.93
C GLN A 127 -8.95 37.05 37.81
N LYS A 128 -7.90 36.26 37.61
CA LYS A 128 -8.00 34.79 37.56
C LYS A 128 -8.12 34.22 38.97
N LYS A 129 -9.35 33.98 39.44
CA LYS A 129 -9.62 33.24 40.68
C LYS A 129 -9.57 31.73 40.40
N SER A 130 -8.86 30.96 41.23
CA SER A 130 -8.77 29.50 41.11
C SER A 130 -10.11 28.84 41.44
N LYS A 131 -10.79 28.31 40.41
CA LYS A 131 -12.03 27.53 40.57
C LYS A 131 -11.69 26.08 40.92
N LYS A 132 -12.46 25.48 41.83
CA LYS A 132 -12.30 24.08 42.24
C LYS A 132 -12.72 23.14 41.11
N LEU A 133 -11.95 22.09 40.86
CA LEU A 133 -12.15 21.13 39.76
C LEU A 133 -13.55 20.51 39.73
N SER A 134 -14.17 20.28 40.89
CA SER A 134 -15.52 19.73 41.01
C SER A 134 -16.62 20.65 40.46
N GLN A 135 -16.47 21.97 40.59
CA GLN A 135 -17.43 22.94 40.05
C GLN A 135 -17.26 23.15 38.54
N LEU A 136 -16.05 22.93 38.02
CA LEU A 136 -15.78 22.97 36.58
C LEU A 136 -16.41 21.78 35.85
N ASN A 137 -16.35 20.58 36.41
CA ASN A 137 -16.98 19.40 35.80
C ASN A 137 -18.52 19.51 35.81
N GLN A 138 -19.12 19.97 36.91
CA GLN A 138 -20.58 20.18 36.97
C GLN A 138 -21.10 21.22 35.97
N SER A 139 -20.35 22.27 35.71
CA SER A 139 -20.75 23.31 34.73
C SER A 139 -20.58 22.85 33.28
N LEU A 140 -19.58 22.01 32.98
CA LEU A 140 -19.37 21.46 31.64
C LEU A 140 -20.39 20.37 31.26
N ASP A 141 -20.93 19.64 32.25
CA ASP A 141 -21.96 18.62 32.01
C ASP A 141 -23.35 19.22 31.76
N THR A 142 -23.65 20.38 32.36
CA THR A 142 -24.92 21.09 32.16
C THR A 142 -24.92 21.97 30.91
N GLU A 143 -23.77 22.52 30.54
CA GLU A 143 -23.56 23.38 29.39
C GLU A 143 -22.85 22.59 28.28
N LYS A 144 -23.43 21.47 27.82
CA LYS A 144 -22.94 20.85 26.58
C LYS A 144 -23.10 21.90 25.49
N PRO A 145 -22.01 22.40 24.89
CA PRO A 145 -22.11 23.41 23.87
C PRO A 145 -22.97 22.82 22.76
N GLU A 146 -24.08 23.49 22.47
CA GLU A 146 -24.91 23.19 21.34
C GLU A 146 -24.05 23.35 20.09
N LEU A 147 -23.41 22.25 19.67
CA LEU A 147 -22.55 22.20 18.49
C LEU A 147 -23.27 22.92 17.37
N SER A 148 -22.56 23.83 16.71
CA SER A 148 -23.13 24.61 15.63
C SER A 148 -23.84 23.67 14.66
N ARG A 149 -24.95 24.07 14.05
CA ARG A 149 -25.72 23.22 13.12
C ARG A 149 -24.81 22.51 12.11
N ARG A 150 -23.77 23.23 11.65
CA ARG A 150 -22.72 22.74 10.76
C ARG A 150 -21.85 21.62 11.36
N GLU A 151 -21.54 21.69 12.65
CA GLU A 151 -20.74 20.69 13.37
C GLU A 151 -21.55 19.43 13.67
N ARG A 152 -22.86 19.58 13.98
CA ARG A 152 -23.77 18.43 14.16
C ARG A 152 -23.87 17.61 12.88
N GLU A 153 -24.09 18.25 11.75
CA GLU A 153 -24.16 17.60 10.44
C GLU A 153 -22.83 16.93 10.05
N GLN A 154 -21.69 17.53 10.40
CA GLN A 154 -20.38 16.91 10.17
C GLN A 154 -20.15 15.67 11.04
N LEU A 155 -20.49 15.71 12.32
CA LEU A 155 -20.39 14.54 13.20
C LEU A 155 -21.36 13.44 12.79
N GLU A 156 -22.57 13.79 12.36
CA GLU A 156 -23.53 12.81 11.85
C GLU A 156 -23.03 12.16 10.57
N LYS A 157 -22.48 12.94 9.63
CA LYS A 157 -21.84 12.39 8.42
C LYS A 157 -20.69 11.44 8.75
N GLN A 158 -19.85 11.81 9.72
CA GLN A 158 -18.76 10.93 10.19
C GLN A 158 -19.30 9.66 10.84
N ARG A 159 -20.33 9.76 11.70
CA ARG A 159 -20.97 8.61 12.34
C ARG A 159 -21.64 7.69 11.32
N ALA A 160 -22.32 8.25 10.32
CA ALA A 160 -22.95 7.50 9.25
C ALA A 160 -21.91 6.77 8.41
N TYR A 161 -20.79 7.43 8.07
CA TYR A 161 -19.68 6.80 7.37
C TYR A 161 -19.07 5.64 8.18
N MET A 162 -18.77 5.85 9.46
CA MET A 162 -18.25 4.82 10.35
C MET A 162 -19.24 3.66 10.52
N SER A 163 -20.53 3.95 10.60
CA SER A 163 -21.59 2.93 10.67
C SER A 163 -21.66 2.11 9.38
N TYR A 164 -21.59 2.77 8.22
CA TYR A 164 -21.54 2.11 6.92
C TYR A 164 -20.31 1.21 6.81
N GLN A 165 -19.11 1.73 7.14
CA GLN A 165 -17.89 0.94 7.16
C GLN A 165 -17.99 -0.27 8.10
N LYS A 166 -18.58 -0.09 9.28
CA LYS A 166 -18.81 -1.17 10.24
C LYS A 166 -19.76 -2.23 9.70
N LEU A 167 -20.85 -1.84 9.03
CA LEU A 167 -21.80 -2.75 8.39
C LEU A 167 -21.16 -3.48 7.20
N HIS A 168 -20.33 -2.80 6.43
CA HIS A 168 -19.59 -3.37 5.31
C HIS A 168 -18.56 -4.39 5.80
N ALA A 169 -17.78 -4.05 6.83
CA ALA A 169 -16.86 -4.98 7.49
C ALA A 169 -17.58 -6.17 8.13
N ALA A 170 -18.79 -5.96 8.65
CA ALA A 170 -19.65 -7.04 9.16
C ALA A 170 -20.29 -7.90 8.05
N GLY A 171 -20.08 -7.56 6.77
CA GLY A 171 -20.63 -8.31 5.64
C GLY A 171 -22.13 -8.10 5.41
N LYS A 172 -22.72 -7.02 5.95
CA LYS A 172 -24.18 -6.80 5.90
C LYS A 172 -24.63 -5.99 4.69
N THR A 173 -23.77 -5.12 4.14
CA THR A 173 -24.03 -4.39 2.90
C THR A 173 -24.12 -5.35 1.71
N ASP A 174 -24.90 -5.02 0.70
CA ASP A 174 -25.15 -5.88 -0.48
C ASP A 174 -23.86 -6.28 -1.20
N GLU A 175 -22.93 -5.34 -1.33
CA GLU A 175 -21.59 -5.56 -1.89
C GLU A 175 -20.82 -6.64 -1.12
N ALA A 176 -20.66 -6.44 0.20
CA ALA A 176 -19.96 -7.40 1.04
C ALA A 176 -20.66 -8.78 1.10
N ARG A 177 -22.00 -8.82 1.03
CA ARG A 177 -22.75 -10.07 0.91
C ARG A 177 -22.44 -10.80 -0.39
N ALA A 178 -22.38 -10.07 -1.51
CA ALA A 178 -22.03 -10.64 -2.80
C ALA A 178 -20.58 -11.18 -2.83
N ASP A 179 -19.63 -10.45 -2.24
CA ASP A 179 -18.24 -10.89 -2.14
C ASP A 179 -18.11 -12.14 -1.27
N LEU A 180 -18.80 -12.20 -0.12
CA LEU A 180 -18.84 -13.40 0.71
C LEU A 180 -19.47 -14.59 -0.02
N ALA A 181 -20.56 -14.37 -0.76
CA ALA A 181 -21.18 -15.41 -1.58
C ALA A 181 -20.22 -15.93 -2.67
N ARG A 182 -19.50 -15.03 -3.35
CA ARG A 182 -18.47 -15.39 -4.32
C ARG A 182 -17.36 -16.22 -3.69
N LEU A 183 -16.87 -15.82 -2.52
CA LEU A 183 -15.85 -16.57 -1.78
C LEU A 183 -16.35 -17.94 -1.33
N ALA A 184 -17.62 -18.06 -0.91
CA ALA A 184 -18.23 -19.33 -0.54
C ALA A 184 -18.27 -20.31 -1.71
N ILE A 185 -18.65 -19.84 -2.91
CA ILE A 185 -18.63 -20.67 -4.13
C ILE A 185 -17.21 -21.18 -4.43
N ILE A 186 -16.19 -20.32 -4.32
CA ILE A 186 -14.80 -20.74 -4.55
C ILE A 186 -14.35 -21.77 -3.51
N LYS A 187 -14.71 -21.60 -2.23
CA LYS A 187 -14.41 -22.58 -1.18
C LYS A 187 -15.07 -23.92 -1.49
N GLN A 188 -16.35 -23.93 -1.82
CA GLN A 188 -17.08 -25.14 -2.22
C GLN A 188 -16.42 -25.84 -3.40
N GLN A 189 -16.08 -25.12 -4.47
CA GLN A 189 -15.39 -25.70 -5.62
C GLN A 189 -14.03 -26.30 -5.27
N ARG A 190 -13.28 -25.67 -4.36
CA ARG A 190 -11.98 -26.19 -3.90
C ARG A 190 -12.15 -27.44 -3.05
N GLU A 191 -13.11 -27.44 -2.14
CA GLU A 191 -13.43 -28.57 -1.27
C GLU A 191 -13.95 -29.76 -2.09
N GLU A 192 -14.87 -29.53 -3.04
CA GLU A 192 -15.35 -30.55 -3.97
C GLU A 192 -14.24 -31.10 -4.85
N ALA A 193 -13.35 -30.25 -5.39
CA ALA A 193 -12.21 -30.70 -6.17
C ALA A 193 -11.17 -31.47 -5.33
N ALA A 194 -11.03 -31.15 -4.03
CA ALA A 194 -10.19 -31.90 -3.11
C ALA A 194 -10.81 -33.27 -2.78
N LYS A 195 -12.10 -33.29 -2.46
CA LYS A 195 -12.88 -34.50 -2.19
C LYS A 195 -12.89 -35.44 -3.40
N ARG A 196 -13.12 -34.93 -4.61
CA ARG A 196 -13.04 -35.72 -5.85
C ARG A 196 -11.66 -36.34 -6.04
N ARG A 197 -10.59 -35.58 -5.78
CA ARG A 197 -9.21 -36.10 -5.85
C ARG A 197 -8.95 -37.19 -4.81
N GLU A 198 -9.48 -37.07 -3.60
CA GLU A 198 -9.34 -38.09 -2.56
C GLU A 198 -10.13 -39.36 -2.89
N GLU A 199 -11.35 -39.23 -3.40
CA GLU A 199 -12.18 -40.35 -3.82
C GLU A 199 -11.55 -41.10 -5.00
N GLU A 200 -11.06 -40.38 -6.01
CA GLU A 200 -10.32 -41.00 -7.14
C GLU A 200 -9.04 -41.70 -6.67
N LYS A 201 -8.30 -41.13 -5.71
CA LYS A 201 -7.12 -41.78 -5.12
C LYS A 201 -7.50 -43.07 -4.38
N LYS A 202 -8.51 -43.02 -3.51
CA LYS A 202 -9.02 -44.20 -2.80
C LYS A 202 -9.51 -45.29 -3.75
N GLN A 203 -10.24 -44.93 -4.82
CA GLN A 203 -10.67 -45.89 -5.83
C GLN A 203 -9.50 -46.52 -6.60
N LYS A 204 -8.48 -45.73 -6.95
CA LYS A 204 -7.26 -46.22 -7.60
C LYS A 204 -6.47 -47.14 -6.67
N GLU A 205 -6.33 -46.79 -5.40
CA GLU A 205 -5.68 -47.63 -4.39
C GLU A 205 -6.42 -48.95 -4.19
N MET A 206 -7.75 -48.93 -4.02
CA MET A 206 -8.56 -50.15 -3.92
C MET A 206 -8.47 -51.00 -5.19
N ALA A 207 -8.46 -50.39 -6.38
CA ALA A 207 -8.28 -51.11 -7.64
C ALA A 207 -6.87 -51.70 -7.77
N GLN A 208 -5.84 -50.98 -7.32
CA GLN A 208 -4.46 -51.49 -7.27
C GLN A 208 -4.33 -52.64 -6.27
N GLN A 209 -4.89 -52.52 -5.06
CA GLN A 209 -4.93 -53.57 -4.06
C GLN A 209 -5.61 -54.84 -4.60
N LYS A 210 -6.81 -54.71 -5.19
CA LYS A 210 -7.50 -55.83 -5.85
C LYS A 210 -6.66 -56.45 -6.97
N LYS A 211 -5.98 -55.63 -7.79
CA LYS A 211 -5.07 -56.14 -8.82
C LYS A 211 -3.89 -56.89 -8.21
N THR A 212 -3.27 -56.37 -7.15
CA THR A 212 -2.16 -57.05 -6.46
C THR A 212 -2.60 -58.33 -5.76
N GLU A 213 -3.80 -58.36 -5.17
CA GLU A 213 -4.38 -59.56 -4.57
C GLU A 213 -4.66 -60.63 -5.64
N LEU A 214 -5.22 -60.24 -6.78
CA LEU A 214 -5.47 -61.16 -7.91
C LEU A 214 -4.16 -61.72 -8.47
N THR A 215 -3.12 -60.90 -8.64
CA THR A 215 -1.82 -61.39 -9.12
C THR A 215 -1.13 -62.30 -8.11
N GLN A 216 -1.18 -61.97 -6.81
CA GLN A 216 -0.66 -62.84 -5.74
C GLN A 216 -1.39 -64.18 -5.67
N LYS A 217 -2.72 -64.17 -5.79
CA LYS A 217 -3.56 -65.39 -5.85
C LYS A 217 -3.23 -66.24 -7.09
N ALA A 218 -3.01 -65.62 -8.24
CA ALA A 218 -2.65 -66.32 -9.48
C ALA A 218 -1.24 -66.93 -9.43
N LEU A 219 -0.30 -66.27 -8.74
CA LEU A 219 1.07 -66.77 -8.53
C LEU A 219 1.16 -67.91 -7.51
N GLY A 220 0.04 -68.34 -6.92
CA GLY A 220 0.00 -69.48 -5.99
C GLY A 220 0.74 -69.23 -4.66
N LYS A 221 1.23 -68.02 -4.42
CA LYS A 221 1.79 -67.58 -3.14
C LYS A 221 0.64 -67.40 -2.16
N LYS A 222 0.14 -68.51 -1.61
CA LYS A 222 -0.66 -68.45 -0.39
C LYS A 222 0.24 -67.90 0.71
N SER A 223 -0.19 -66.78 1.30
CA SER A 223 0.22 -66.36 2.63
C SER A 223 0.02 -67.49 3.63
#